data_AF-A0A350MMF8-F1
#
_entry.id   AF-A0A350MMF8-F1
#
_cell.length_a   1.000
_cell.length_b   1.000
_cell.length_c   1.000
_cell.angle_alpha   90.00
_cell.angle_beta   90.00
_cell.angle_gamma   90.00
#
_symmetry.space_group_name_H-M   'P 1'
#
loop_
_entity.id
_entity.type
_entity.pdbx_description
1 polymer ?
#
loop_
_entity_poly.entity_id
_entity_poly.type
_entity_poly.pdbx_seq_one_letter_code
_entity_poly.pdbx_strand_id
1 'polypeptide(L)'
;MDLSSYKDSNGPYFRFINTGTIEPFLSLWGKKKTTYLKAKYNNPIVNKVTFKKLFPKRYEQMIKPKIIISGIRHFESFLDEDGQYIAGKSTEIVFTKNGLSLKVALGILNSRLIGFYIKQSYSVLGIGGGINFTIDMIKSLPTPRLDTVDIQQSIILLIDRILAFTKDSDFFSNPIKQAKVKEYESQIDQLVYELYGLTTEEITIVEGERIG
;
A
#
# COMPACT_ATOMS: atom_id res chain seq x y z
N MET A 1 -21.60 3.66 7.70
CA MET A 1 -22.72 2.72 7.48
C MET A 1 -22.11 1.45 6.90
N ASP A 2 -22.52 0.26 7.34
CA ASP A 2 -22.09 -1.01 6.75
C ASP A 2 -23.20 -1.50 5.85
N LEU A 3 -22.97 -1.41 4.54
CA LEU A 3 -23.91 -1.93 3.57
C LEU A 3 -23.41 -3.32 3.18
N SER A 4 -23.84 -4.33 3.94
CA SER A 4 -23.58 -5.74 3.61
C SER A 4 -24.10 -6.13 2.21
N SER A 5 -25.01 -5.34 1.64
CA SER A 5 -25.54 -5.45 0.27
C SER A 5 -24.93 -4.51 -0.76
N TYR A 6 -23.87 -3.75 -0.43
CA TYR A 6 -23.23 -2.82 -1.36
C TYR A 6 -22.66 -3.59 -2.56
N LYS A 7 -23.23 -3.36 -3.74
CA LYS A 7 -22.65 -3.75 -5.01
C LYS A 7 -21.85 -2.58 -5.54
N ASP A 8 -20.60 -2.87 -5.87
CA ASP A 8 -19.65 -1.92 -6.40
C ASP A 8 -20.23 -1.23 -7.63
N SER A 9 -20.64 0.01 -7.43
CA SER A 9 -21.18 0.88 -8.45
C SER A 9 -20.59 2.25 -8.17
N ASN A 10 -20.44 3.08 -9.20
CA ASN A 10 -19.94 4.46 -9.15
C ASN A 10 -20.81 5.42 -8.28
N GLY A 11 -21.42 4.92 -7.21
CA GLY A 11 -22.31 5.64 -6.31
C GLY A 11 -21.57 6.68 -5.45
N PRO A 12 -22.34 7.43 -4.65
CA PRO A 12 -21.85 8.57 -3.88
C PRO A 12 -21.09 8.15 -2.63
N TYR A 13 -20.30 7.07 -2.65
CA TYR A 13 -19.66 6.49 -1.48
C TYR A 13 -18.15 6.29 -1.67
N PHE A 14 -17.39 6.55 -0.62
CA PHE A 14 -16.02 6.06 -0.47
C PHE A 14 -16.05 4.71 0.24
N ARG A 15 -15.12 3.82 -0.13
CA ARG A 15 -14.77 2.63 0.63
C ARG A 15 -13.91 3.05 1.83
N PHE A 16 -14.26 2.61 3.04
CA PHE A 16 -13.50 2.92 4.25
C PHE A 16 -12.50 1.81 4.54
N ILE A 17 -11.21 2.15 4.68
CA ILE A 17 -10.15 1.17 4.94
C ILE A 17 -9.35 1.54 6.19
N ASN A 18 -8.76 0.57 6.86
CA ASN A 18 -7.75 0.80 7.88
C ASN A 18 -6.60 -0.23 7.78
N THR A 19 -5.63 -0.12 8.69
CA THR A 19 -4.46 -1.01 8.80
C THR A 19 -4.77 -2.48 8.55
N GLY A 20 -5.84 -3.02 9.14
CA GLY A 20 -6.12 -4.46 9.10
C GLY A 20 -6.65 -4.97 7.76
N THR A 21 -6.86 -4.07 6.80
CA THR A 21 -7.45 -4.34 5.48
C THR A 21 -6.58 -3.85 4.33
N ILE A 22 -5.34 -3.48 4.62
CA ILE A 22 -4.30 -3.17 3.63
C ILE A 22 -3.40 -4.40 3.56
N GLU A 23 -2.96 -4.74 2.35
CA GLU A 23 -1.92 -5.73 2.07
C GLU A 23 -1.00 -5.11 1.00
N PRO A 24 0.18 -5.68 0.74
CA PRO A 24 1.02 -5.25 -0.37
C PRO A 24 0.21 -5.21 -1.69
N PHE A 25 0.22 -4.04 -2.32
CA PHE A 25 -0.40 -3.74 -3.62
C PHE A 25 -1.93 -3.81 -3.69
N LEU A 26 -2.65 -4.23 -2.66
CA LEU A 26 -4.10 -4.42 -2.73
C LEU A 26 -4.86 -4.07 -1.45
N SER A 27 -6.16 -3.82 -1.62
CA SER A 27 -7.10 -3.65 -0.51
C SER A 27 -7.88 -4.94 -0.25
N LEU A 28 -8.02 -5.30 1.02
CA LEU A 28 -8.91 -6.38 1.47
C LEU A 28 -10.33 -5.89 1.79
N TRP A 29 -10.69 -4.67 1.41
CA TRP A 29 -12.05 -4.16 1.60
C TRP A 29 -13.09 -5.10 0.95
N GLY A 30 -14.13 -5.47 1.70
CA GLY A 30 -15.13 -6.44 1.25
C GLY A 30 -14.67 -7.90 1.20
N LYS A 31 -13.38 -8.17 1.42
CA LYS A 31 -12.80 -9.53 1.52
C LYS A 31 -12.50 -9.90 2.98
N LYS A 32 -12.07 -8.93 3.78
CA LYS A 32 -11.78 -9.06 5.21
C LYS A 32 -12.59 -8.04 5.99
N LYS A 33 -13.14 -8.48 7.13
CA LYS A 33 -13.91 -7.59 8.01
C LYS A 33 -13.02 -6.46 8.52
N THR A 34 -13.45 -5.23 8.27
CA THR A 34 -12.82 -4.04 8.84
C THR A 34 -13.27 -3.87 10.28
N THR A 35 -12.34 -3.86 11.23
CA THR A 35 -12.65 -3.58 12.65
C THR A 35 -12.47 -2.09 12.92
N TYR A 36 -13.50 -1.41 13.41
CA TYR A 36 -13.44 0.01 13.77
C TYR A 36 -14.29 0.27 15.01
N LEU A 37 -13.68 0.92 16.02
CA LEU A 37 -14.32 1.20 17.32
C LEU A 37 -15.00 -0.04 17.94
N LYS A 38 -14.30 -1.18 17.96
CA LYS A 38 -14.77 -2.51 18.43
C LYS A 38 -15.86 -3.19 17.58
N ALA A 39 -16.49 -2.47 16.66
CA ALA A 39 -17.42 -3.06 15.69
C ALA A 39 -16.67 -3.64 14.49
N LYS A 40 -17.28 -4.63 13.82
CA LYS A 40 -16.76 -5.26 12.60
C LYS A 40 -17.73 -5.00 11.45
N TYR A 41 -17.18 -4.65 10.30
CA TYR A 41 -17.94 -4.30 9.11
C TYR A 41 -17.45 -5.09 7.90
N ASN A 42 -18.35 -5.52 7.03
CA ASN A 42 -17.96 -6.25 5.82
C ASN A 42 -17.55 -5.28 4.72
N ASN A 43 -18.42 -4.29 4.44
CA ASN A 43 -18.24 -3.33 3.36
C ASN A 43 -18.45 -1.91 3.92
N PRO A 44 -17.58 -1.44 4.84
CA PRO A 44 -17.77 -0.14 5.45
C PRO A 44 -17.63 0.97 4.40
N ILE A 45 -18.62 1.84 4.33
CA ILE A 45 -18.65 2.96 3.39
C ILE A 45 -18.95 4.29 4.09
N VAL A 46 -18.59 5.37 3.40
CA VAL A 46 -18.83 6.74 3.82
C VAL A 46 -19.43 7.53 2.65
N ASN A 47 -20.54 8.23 2.88
CA ASN A 47 -21.18 9.05 1.86
C ASN A 47 -20.29 10.27 1.49
N LYS A 48 -19.97 10.42 0.21
CA LYS A 48 -19.12 11.49 -0.37
C LYS A 48 -19.69 12.89 -0.12
N VAL A 49 -21.00 13.07 -0.23
CA VAL A 49 -21.67 14.38 -0.04
C VAL A 49 -21.57 14.80 1.42
N THR A 50 -21.95 13.92 2.34
CA THR A 50 -21.83 14.17 3.78
C THR A 50 -20.38 14.39 4.17
N PHE A 51 -19.46 13.58 3.65
CA PHE A 51 -18.03 13.71 3.94
C PHE A 51 -17.45 15.04 3.43
N LYS A 52 -17.82 15.47 2.22
CA LYS A 52 -17.40 16.77 1.66
C LYS A 52 -17.89 17.94 2.53
N LYS A 53 -19.14 17.88 2.98
CA LYS A 53 -19.73 18.90 3.85
C LYS A 53 -19.01 19.01 5.21
N LEU A 54 -18.68 17.87 5.82
CA LEU A 54 -18.05 17.82 7.14
C LEU A 54 -16.54 18.04 7.10
N PHE A 55 -15.86 17.54 6.06
CA PHE A 55 -14.40 17.50 5.96
C PHE A 55 -13.91 17.94 4.57
N PRO A 56 -14.18 19.18 4.13
CA PRO A 56 -13.92 19.62 2.76
C PRO A 56 -12.44 19.49 2.36
N LYS A 57 -11.50 19.87 3.23
CA LYS A 57 -10.05 19.74 2.94
C LYS A 57 -9.61 18.28 2.79
N ARG A 58 -10.15 17.38 3.62
CA ARG A 58 -9.84 15.95 3.54
C ARG A 58 -10.50 15.34 2.30
N TYR A 59 -11.71 15.75 1.95
CA TYR A 59 -12.39 15.32 0.72
C TYR A 59 -11.51 15.57 -0.52
N GLU A 60 -10.93 16.77 -0.65
CA GLU A 60 -10.02 17.11 -1.76
C GLU A 60 -8.78 16.21 -1.83
N GLN A 61 -8.33 15.65 -0.70
CA GLN A 61 -7.26 14.66 -0.67
C GLN A 61 -7.75 13.26 -1.04
N MET A 62 -8.97 12.89 -0.63
CA MET A 62 -9.50 11.54 -0.83
C MET A 62 -9.96 11.27 -2.26
N ILE A 63 -10.32 12.29 -3.04
CA ILE A 63 -10.70 12.12 -4.45
C ILE A 63 -9.50 12.04 -5.41
N LYS A 64 -8.27 12.23 -4.90
CA LYS A 64 -7.06 12.17 -5.71
C LYS A 64 -6.45 10.76 -5.70
N PRO A 65 -5.76 10.38 -6.78
CA PRO A 65 -4.89 9.21 -6.79
C PRO A 65 -3.87 9.32 -5.65
N LYS A 66 -3.70 8.23 -4.89
CA LYS A 66 -2.83 8.21 -3.70
C LYS A 66 -2.44 6.80 -3.30
N ILE A 67 -1.32 6.67 -2.59
CA ILE A 67 -0.97 5.45 -1.88
C ILE A 67 -1.51 5.57 -0.46
N ILE A 68 -2.10 4.48 0.06
CA ILE A 68 -2.51 4.38 1.46
C ILE A 68 -1.63 3.32 2.13
N ILE A 69 -1.01 3.69 3.24
CA ILE A 69 -0.05 2.87 3.99
C ILE A 69 -0.69 2.46 5.33
N SER A 70 -0.50 1.21 5.72
CA SER A 70 -0.79 0.73 7.07
C SER A 70 0.02 1.49 8.12
N GLY A 71 -0.62 1.93 9.20
CA GLY A 71 0.07 2.67 10.25
C GLY A 71 0.58 1.83 11.41
N ILE A 72 0.25 0.54 11.51
CA ILE A 72 0.63 -0.29 12.67
C ILE A 72 1.00 -1.73 12.26
N ARG A 73 1.95 -2.34 12.98
CA ARG A 73 2.41 -3.75 12.87
C ARG A 73 3.22 -4.03 11.60
N HIS A 74 2.58 -4.03 10.44
CA HIS A 74 3.21 -4.33 9.15
C HIS A 74 3.24 -3.07 8.29
N PHE A 75 4.34 -2.85 7.55
CA PHE A 75 4.46 -1.74 6.61
C PHE A 75 4.02 -2.21 5.23
N GLU A 76 2.78 -1.89 4.87
CA GLU A 76 2.12 -2.39 3.68
C GLU A 76 1.39 -1.23 3.03
N SER A 77 1.39 -1.21 1.71
CA SER A 77 0.78 -0.10 0.97
C SER A 77 0.07 -0.57 -0.28
N PHE A 78 -1.03 0.12 -0.61
CA PHE A 78 -1.74 -0.10 -1.87
C PHE A 78 -2.05 1.24 -2.55
N LEU A 79 -2.28 1.18 -3.85
CA LEU A 79 -2.59 2.33 -4.68
C LEU A 79 -4.11 2.47 -4.87
N ASP A 80 -4.64 3.62 -4.46
CA ASP A 80 -5.98 4.08 -4.82
C ASP A 80 -5.87 4.98 -6.05
N GLU A 81 -5.95 4.37 -7.24
CA GLU A 81 -5.82 5.07 -8.53
C GLU A 81 -6.97 6.05 -8.77
N ASP A 82 -8.18 5.72 -8.31
CA ASP A 82 -9.41 6.41 -8.67
C ASP A 82 -9.95 7.33 -7.56
N GLY A 83 -9.24 7.46 -6.44
CA GLY A 83 -9.69 8.26 -5.30
C GLY A 83 -10.99 7.72 -4.68
N GLN A 84 -11.12 6.40 -4.58
CA GLN A 84 -12.33 5.73 -4.10
C GLN A 84 -12.28 5.37 -2.61
N TYR A 85 -11.13 5.52 -1.95
CA TYR A 85 -10.94 5.13 -0.56
C TYR A 85 -10.79 6.31 0.39
N ILE A 86 -11.33 6.13 1.60
CA ILE A 86 -10.96 6.92 2.78
C ILE A 86 -10.01 6.08 3.63
N ALA A 87 -8.82 6.63 3.85
CA ALA A 87 -7.86 6.17 4.84
C ALA A 87 -8.43 6.43 6.25
N GLY A 88 -8.64 5.37 7.03
CA GLY A 88 -9.23 5.38 8.37
C GLY A 88 -8.24 5.74 9.47
N LYS A 89 -8.49 5.25 10.68
CA LYS A 89 -7.55 5.44 11.81
C LYS A 89 -6.30 4.59 11.57
N SER A 90 -5.14 5.11 11.96
CA SER A 90 -3.85 4.40 11.89
C SER A 90 -3.47 3.99 10.47
N THR A 91 -3.64 4.92 9.54
CA THR A 91 -3.20 4.79 8.14
C THR A 91 -2.65 6.12 7.69
N GLU A 92 -1.63 6.08 6.84
CA GLU A 92 -1.03 7.26 6.25
C GLU A 92 -1.36 7.34 4.75
N ILE A 93 -1.40 8.56 4.21
CA ILE A 93 -1.60 8.79 2.78
C ILE A 93 -0.36 9.42 2.18
N VAL A 94 0.08 8.89 1.05
CA VAL A 94 1.23 9.41 0.31
C VAL A 94 0.75 9.91 -1.05
N PHE A 95 1.12 11.15 -1.33
CA PHE A 95 1.07 11.75 -2.66
C PHE A 95 2.49 11.91 -3.16
N THR A 96 2.72 11.61 -4.43
CA THR A 96 4.00 11.92 -5.05
C THR A 96 4.04 13.40 -5.44
N LYS A 97 5.24 13.98 -5.38
CA LYS A 97 5.56 15.32 -5.89
C LYS A 97 6.61 15.18 -6.99
N ASN A 98 6.81 16.24 -7.77
CA ASN A 98 7.93 16.37 -8.70
C ASN A 98 7.95 15.30 -9.82
N GLY A 99 6.79 14.86 -10.29
CA GLY A 99 6.69 13.94 -11.43
C GLY A 99 6.96 12.47 -11.12
N LEU A 100 7.27 12.11 -9.87
CA LEU A 100 7.40 10.71 -9.48
C LEU A 100 6.08 9.97 -9.67
N SER A 101 6.12 8.86 -10.42
CA SER A 101 4.98 7.96 -10.59
C SER A 101 4.59 7.32 -9.25
N LEU A 102 3.30 7.35 -8.91
CA LEU A 102 2.76 6.62 -7.76
C LEU A 102 3.06 5.11 -7.86
N LYS A 103 3.14 4.56 -9.07
CA LYS A 103 3.45 3.14 -9.28
C LYS A 103 4.91 2.82 -8.93
N VAL A 104 5.85 3.70 -9.30
CA VAL A 104 7.26 3.57 -8.87
C VAL A 104 7.37 3.65 -7.36
N ALA A 105 6.72 4.65 -6.75
CA ALA A 105 6.70 4.78 -5.28
C ALA A 105 6.08 3.54 -4.61
N LEU A 106 4.99 2.99 -5.17
CA LEU A 106 4.35 1.77 -4.66
C LEU A 106 5.30 0.56 -4.71
N GLY A 107 6.04 0.39 -5.81
CA GLY A 107 7.03 -0.68 -5.95
C GLY A 107 8.15 -0.57 -4.93
N ILE A 108 8.70 0.64 -4.71
CA ILE A 108 9.73 0.88 -3.71
C ILE A 108 9.19 0.63 -2.30
N LEU A 109 8.04 1.20 -1.94
CA LEU A 109 7.48 1.12 -0.58
C LEU A 109 7.14 -0.32 -0.15
N ASN A 110 6.71 -1.17 -1.08
CA ASN A 110 6.43 -2.58 -0.81
C ASN A 110 7.62 -3.51 -1.07
N SER A 111 8.80 -2.97 -1.40
CA SER A 111 10.00 -3.79 -1.64
C SER A 111 10.55 -4.38 -0.36
N ARG A 112 11.23 -5.51 -0.52
CA ARG A 112 11.97 -6.18 0.55
C ARG A 112 13.01 -5.28 1.20
N LEU A 113 13.66 -4.42 0.43
CA LEU A 113 14.65 -3.47 0.94
C LEU A 113 14.04 -2.49 1.94
N ILE A 114 12.88 -1.90 1.63
CA ILE A 114 12.20 -0.99 2.53
C ILE A 114 11.71 -1.72 3.79
N GLY A 115 11.16 -2.92 3.65
CA GLY A 115 10.78 -3.75 4.79
C GLY A 115 11.96 -4.07 5.72
N PHE A 116 13.11 -4.45 5.13
CA PHE A 116 14.37 -4.67 5.85
C PHE A 116 14.84 -3.41 6.58
N TYR A 117 14.90 -2.27 5.87
CA TYR A 117 15.33 -0.99 6.44
C TYR A 117 14.48 -0.58 7.63
N ILE A 118 13.15 -0.70 7.51
CA ILE A 118 12.21 -0.36 8.57
C ILE A 118 12.42 -1.25 9.79
N LYS A 119 12.54 -2.56 9.57
CA LYS A 119 12.78 -3.53 10.65
C LYS A 119 14.08 -3.19 11.37
N GLN A 120 15.16 -2.93 10.65
CA GLN A 120 16.45 -2.64 11.25
C GLN A 120 16.49 -1.28 11.97
N SER A 121 15.84 -0.26 11.40
CA SER A 121 15.88 1.11 11.92
C SER A 121 14.90 1.35 13.08
N TYR A 122 13.79 0.59 13.15
CA TYR A 122 12.68 0.90 14.05
C TYR A 122 12.18 -0.28 14.90
N SER A 123 12.85 -1.45 14.87
CA SER A 123 12.49 -2.64 15.66
C SER A 123 12.32 -2.39 17.16
N VAL A 124 13.01 -1.40 17.74
CA VAL A 124 13.00 -1.09 19.17
C VAL A 124 11.84 -0.15 19.58
N LEU A 125 11.13 0.47 18.63
CA LEU A 125 10.13 1.51 18.91
C LEU A 125 8.72 0.99 19.22
N GLY A 126 8.50 -0.32 19.17
CA GLY A 126 7.17 -0.90 19.37
C GLY A 126 6.86 -1.23 20.83
N ILE A 127 5.94 -0.49 21.46
CA ILE A 127 5.29 -0.94 22.70
C ILE A 127 4.45 -2.19 22.36
N GLY A 128 4.82 -3.35 22.90
CA GLY A 128 4.13 -4.62 22.62
C GLY A 128 4.42 -5.21 21.23
N GLY A 129 5.54 -4.84 20.59
CA GLY A 129 6.04 -5.47 19.36
C GLY A 129 5.44 -4.96 18.04
N GLY A 130 4.69 -3.86 18.05
CA GLY A 130 4.17 -3.23 16.83
C GLY A 130 4.74 -1.83 16.60
N ILE A 131 5.30 -1.58 15.42
CA ILE A 131 5.74 -0.24 15.00
C ILE A 131 4.51 0.60 14.64
N ASN A 132 4.50 1.88 15.02
CA ASN A 132 3.52 2.87 14.56
C ASN A 132 4.18 3.75 13.49
N PHE A 133 3.80 3.57 12.23
CA PHE A 133 4.39 4.27 11.10
C PHE A 133 3.85 5.69 11.02
N THR A 134 4.68 6.65 11.40
CA THR A 134 4.34 8.08 11.32
C THR A 134 4.71 8.65 9.95
N ILE A 135 4.11 9.79 9.60
CA ILE A 135 4.47 10.54 8.39
C ILE A 135 5.97 10.87 8.36
N ASP A 136 6.57 11.18 9.51
CA ASP A 136 7.98 11.54 9.58
C ASP A 136 8.89 10.34 9.32
N MET A 137 8.52 9.14 9.79
CA MET A 137 9.22 7.89 9.44
C MET A 137 9.16 7.62 7.94
N ILE A 138 7.97 7.77 7.33
CA ILE A 138 7.79 7.58 5.88
C ILE A 138 8.64 8.59 5.09
N LYS A 139 8.68 9.85 5.53
CA LYS A 139 9.50 10.89 4.90
C LYS A 139 11.01 10.68 5.09
N SER A 140 11.42 9.99 6.15
CA SER A 140 12.83 9.66 6.39
C SER A 140 13.29 8.41 5.66
N LEU A 141 12.38 7.68 4.97
CA LEU A 141 12.78 6.53 4.17
C LEU A 141 13.81 6.96 3.12
N PRO A 142 14.92 6.21 2.97
CA PRO A 142 15.93 6.52 1.98
C PRO A 142 15.27 6.50 0.59
N THR A 143 15.35 7.61 -0.14
CA THR A 143 14.78 7.73 -1.50
C THR A 143 15.92 7.48 -2.50
N PRO A 144 15.77 6.55 -3.45
CA PRO A 144 16.84 6.27 -4.40
C PRO A 144 16.97 7.42 -5.40
N ARG A 145 18.07 7.44 -6.15
CA ARG A 145 18.14 8.27 -7.35
C ARG A 145 17.21 7.66 -8.39
N LEU A 146 16.44 8.51 -9.05
CA LEU A 146 15.45 8.12 -10.05
C LEU A 146 15.86 8.68 -11.42
N ASP A 147 17.14 8.54 -11.74
CA ASP A 147 17.75 8.94 -13.00
C ASP A 147 17.65 7.84 -14.08
N THR A 148 17.42 6.59 -13.70
CA THR A 148 17.23 5.45 -14.61
C THR A 148 15.77 5.33 -15.07
N VAL A 149 15.47 5.90 -16.23
CA VAL A 149 14.12 5.88 -16.82
C VAL A 149 13.65 4.44 -17.12
N ASP A 150 14.55 3.58 -17.61
CA ASP A 150 14.22 2.20 -17.99
C ASP A 150 13.82 1.34 -16.79
N ILE A 151 14.50 1.52 -15.65
CA ILE A 151 14.14 0.83 -14.40
C ILE A 151 12.77 1.29 -13.91
N GLN A 152 12.52 2.61 -13.95
CA GLN A 152 11.22 3.16 -13.57
C GLN A 152 10.08 2.61 -14.44
N GLN A 153 10.27 2.55 -15.77
CA GLN A 153 9.30 1.95 -16.68
C GLN A 153 9.09 0.47 -16.42
N SER A 154 10.15 -0.28 -16.13
CA SER A 154 10.07 -1.70 -15.79
C SER A 154 9.27 -1.94 -14.51
N ILE A 155 9.50 -1.12 -13.46
CA ILE A 155 8.70 -1.16 -12.23
C ILE A 155 7.24 -0.85 -12.53
N ILE A 156 6.95 0.20 -13.31
CA ILE A 156 5.57 0.56 -13.68
C ILE A 156 4.86 -0.61 -14.37
N LEU A 157 5.51 -1.27 -15.34
CA LEU A 157 4.94 -2.41 -16.05
C LEU A 157 4.67 -3.60 -15.14
N LEU A 158 5.55 -3.88 -14.18
CA LEU A 158 5.36 -4.96 -13.21
C LEU A 158 4.20 -4.64 -12.26
N ILE A 159 4.12 -3.39 -11.78
CA ILE A 159 3.01 -2.91 -10.95
C ILE A 159 1.68 -3.00 -11.71
N ASP A 160 1.63 -2.62 -12.98
CA ASP A 160 0.43 -2.74 -13.80
C ASP A 160 -0.05 -4.19 -13.88
N ARG A 161 0.88 -5.14 -14.04
CA ARG A 161 0.55 -6.58 -14.05
C ARG A 161 0.07 -7.08 -12.68
N ILE A 162 0.70 -6.65 -11.59
CA ILE A 162 0.27 -6.99 -10.23
C ILE A 162 -1.16 -6.47 -10.01
N LEU A 163 -1.42 -5.19 -10.31
CA LEU A 163 -2.73 -4.58 -10.13
C LEU A 163 -3.81 -5.21 -11.01
N ALA A 164 -3.47 -5.67 -12.22
CA ALA A 164 -4.40 -6.42 -13.06
C ALA A 164 -4.82 -7.73 -12.38
N PHE A 165 -3.88 -8.48 -11.80
CA PHE A 165 -4.21 -9.73 -11.10
C PHE A 165 -4.94 -9.50 -9.78
N THR A 166 -4.53 -8.53 -8.96
CA THR A 166 -5.10 -8.33 -7.62
C THR A 166 -6.52 -7.75 -7.65
N LYS A 167 -6.91 -7.11 -8.75
CA LYS A 167 -8.28 -6.62 -8.99
C LYS A 167 -9.24 -7.71 -9.47
N ASP A 168 -8.73 -8.85 -9.95
CA ASP A 168 -9.57 -9.95 -10.43
C ASP A 168 -10.35 -10.62 -9.29
N SER A 169 -11.61 -10.97 -9.55
CA SER A 169 -12.51 -11.51 -8.53
C SER A 169 -12.07 -12.84 -7.94
N ASP A 170 -11.35 -13.66 -8.71
CA ASP A 170 -10.86 -15.00 -8.34
C ASP A 170 -9.43 -14.99 -7.76
N PHE A 171 -8.77 -13.84 -7.65
CA PHE A 171 -7.36 -13.73 -7.21
C PHE A 171 -7.05 -14.54 -5.95
N PHE A 172 -7.86 -14.37 -4.90
CA PHE A 172 -7.67 -15.07 -3.62
C PHE A 172 -7.89 -16.58 -3.67
N SER A 173 -8.63 -17.07 -4.67
CA SER A 173 -8.85 -18.49 -4.92
C SER A 173 -7.93 -19.07 -6.01
N ASN A 174 -7.14 -18.24 -6.69
CA ASN A 174 -6.35 -18.63 -7.84
C ASN A 174 -4.84 -18.66 -7.48
N PRO A 175 -4.28 -19.85 -7.16
CA PRO A 175 -2.89 -19.96 -6.76
C PRO A 175 -1.91 -19.57 -7.88
N ILE A 176 -2.30 -19.70 -9.15
CA ILE A 176 -1.46 -19.33 -10.29
C ILE A 176 -1.28 -17.81 -10.34
N LYS A 177 -2.36 -17.04 -10.14
CA LYS A 177 -2.28 -15.57 -10.07
C LYS A 177 -1.45 -15.11 -8.87
N GLN A 178 -1.62 -15.75 -7.71
CA GLN A 178 -0.83 -15.44 -6.51
C GLN A 178 0.66 -15.73 -6.71
N ALA A 179 1.01 -16.85 -7.37
CA ALA A 179 2.39 -17.15 -7.71
C ALA A 179 2.98 -16.13 -8.69
N LYS A 180 2.21 -15.67 -9.68
CA LYS A 180 2.64 -14.62 -10.61
C LYS A 180 2.86 -13.27 -9.94
N VAL A 181 2.01 -12.89 -8.99
CA VAL A 181 2.22 -11.67 -8.20
C VAL A 181 3.54 -11.77 -7.42
N LYS A 182 3.80 -12.87 -6.72
CA LYS A 182 5.07 -13.08 -5.99
C LYS A 182 6.30 -13.05 -6.91
N GLU A 183 6.19 -13.60 -8.12
CA GLU A 183 7.25 -13.52 -9.12
C GLU A 183 7.54 -12.07 -9.54
N TYR A 184 6.50 -11.25 -9.73
CA TYR A 184 6.66 -9.84 -10.05
C TYR A 184 7.17 -9.00 -8.88
N GLU A 185 6.76 -9.32 -7.65
CA GLU A 185 7.32 -8.72 -6.43
C GLU A 185 8.83 -8.96 -6.36
N SER A 186 9.28 -10.20 -6.59
CA SER A 186 10.71 -10.52 -6.63
C SER A 186 11.47 -9.80 -7.75
N GLN A 187 10.85 -9.62 -8.91
CA GLN A 187 11.44 -8.80 -9.99
C GLN A 187 11.54 -7.32 -9.60
N ILE A 188 10.51 -6.78 -8.93
CA ILE A 188 10.56 -5.41 -8.39
C ILE A 188 11.68 -5.29 -7.36
N ASP A 189 11.86 -6.28 -6.48
CA ASP A 189 12.94 -6.26 -5.49
C ASP A 189 14.31 -6.13 -6.15
N GLN A 190 14.59 -6.91 -7.21
CA GLN A 190 15.86 -6.82 -7.94
C GLN A 190 16.07 -5.43 -8.57
N LEU A 191 15.04 -4.88 -9.19
CA LEU A 191 15.09 -3.53 -9.77
C LEU A 191 15.28 -2.45 -8.68
N VAL A 192 14.68 -2.65 -7.51
CA VAL A 192 14.87 -1.75 -6.37
C VAL A 192 16.31 -1.87 -5.83
N TYR A 193 16.87 -3.07 -5.70
CA TYR A 193 18.28 -3.21 -5.30
C TYR A 193 19.23 -2.47 -6.25
N GLU A 194 18.97 -2.55 -7.56
CA GLU A 194 19.72 -1.81 -8.58
C GLU A 194 19.58 -0.29 -8.40
N LEU A 195 18.36 0.23 -8.16
CA LEU A 195 18.12 1.66 -7.90
C LEU A 195 18.88 2.19 -6.68
N TYR A 196 19.09 1.35 -5.67
CA TYR A 196 19.82 1.71 -4.46
C TYR A 196 21.31 1.36 -4.55
N GLY A 197 21.76 0.70 -5.61
CA GLY A 197 23.16 0.33 -5.84
C GLY A 197 23.68 -0.72 -4.87
N LEU A 198 22.82 -1.66 -4.44
CA LEU A 198 23.23 -2.71 -3.50
C LEU A 198 24.20 -3.70 -4.15
N THR A 199 25.16 -4.18 -3.37
CA THR A 199 26.04 -5.29 -3.79
C THR A 199 25.38 -6.65 -3.60
N THR A 200 25.93 -7.68 -4.21
CA THR A 200 25.47 -9.07 -4.04
C THR A 200 25.47 -9.51 -2.57
N GLU A 201 26.48 -9.11 -1.79
CA GLU A 201 26.57 -9.39 -0.36
C GLU A 201 25.44 -8.70 0.42
N GLU A 202 25.13 -7.45 0.09
CA GLU A 202 24.04 -6.70 0.72
C GLU A 202 22.67 -7.28 0.37
N ILE A 203 22.46 -7.66 -0.91
CA ILE A 203 21.26 -8.37 -1.36
C ILE A 203 21.07 -9.66 -0.57
N THR A 204 22.14 -10.43 -0.39
CA THR A 204 22.10 -11.70 0.39
C THR A 204 21.66 -11.45 1.83
N ILE A 205 22.11 -10.35 2.45
CA ILE A 205 21.68 -9.97 3.81
C ILE A 205 20.18 -9.62 3.84
N VAL A 206 19.72 -8.80 2.89
CA VAL A 206 18.30 -8.39 2.79
C VAL A 206 17.41 -9.62 2.54
N GLU A 207 17.83 -10.54 1.69
CA GLU A 207 17.10 -11.76 1.34
C GLU A 207 17.15 -12.85 2.40
N GLY A 208 18.21 -12.89 3.22
CA GLY A 208 18.35 -13.82 4.35
C GLY A 208 17.47 -13.47 5.54
N GLU A 209 17.05 -12.21 5.70
CA GLU A 209 16.19 -11.76 6.80
C GLU A 209 14.73 -12.17 6.60
N ARG A 210 14.11 -12.82 7.60
CA ARG A 210 12.65 -13.04 7.59
C ARG A 210 11.94 -11.69 7.78
N ILE A 211 11.31 -11.21 6.72
CA ILE A 211 10.29 -10.14 6.81
C ILE A 211 9.00 -10.82 7.27
N GLY A 212 8.55 -10.47 8.47
CA GLY A 212 7.42 -11.10 9.16
C GLY A 212 6.08 -10.41 8.93
#